data_AF-A0A2P4XWQ0-F1
#
_entry.id   AF-A0A2P4XWQ0-F1
#
_cell.length_a   1.000
_cell.length_b   1.000
_cell.length_c   1.000
_cell.angle_alpha   90.00
_cell.angle_beta   90.00
_cell.angle_gamma   90.00
#
_symmetry.space_group_name_H-M   'P 1'
#
loop_
_entity.id
_entity.type
_entity.pdbx_description
1 polymer ?
#
loop_
_entity_poly.entity_id
_entity_poly.type
_entity_poly.pdbx_seq_one_letter_code
_entity_poly.pdbx_strand_id
1 'polypeptide(L)'
;MTPECKIEEADVGVPGKTTPEMEDQVRRILEYHRKIYLGDGNAAPPPARGVVCDLDVGDAKPVAQRPRSIAPHLWTKVYELLKKLLENGLIETSTSPWASPIVIVLKKN
;
A
#
# COMPACT_ATOMS: atom_id res chain seq x y z
N MET A 1 -0.90 -5.13 -11.42
CA MET A 1 0.34 -5.88 -11.13
C MET A 1 1.11 -5.07 -10.11
N THR A 2 1.45 -5.63 -8.95
CA THR A 2 2.29 -4.94 -7.96
C THR A 2 3.65 -4.61 -8.58
N PRO A 3 4.17 -3.38 -8.41
CA PRO A 3 5.48 -3.01 -8.94
C PRO A 3 6.54 -3.93 -8.34
N GLU A 4 7.40 -4.50 -9.20
CA GLU A 4 8.44 -5.42 -8.74
C GLU A 4 9.47 -4.68 -7.88
N CYS A 5 9.88 -5.30 -6.77
CA CYS A 5 10.94 -4.77 -5.94
C CYS A 5 12.28 -4.80 -6.71
N LYS A 6 12.99 -3.68 -6.69
CA LYS A 6 14.31 -3.52 -7.30
C LYS A 6 15.39 -3.97 -6.31
N ILE A 7 15.67 -5.25 -6.28
CA ILE A 7 16.66 -5.86 -5.37
C ILE A 7 18.09 -5.33 -5.65
N GLU A 8 18.37 -4.89 -6.89
CA GLU A 8 19.66 -4.31 -7.27
C GLU A 8 20.01 -3.06 -6.46
N GLU A 9 19.02 -2.21 -6.20
CA GLU A 9 19.15 -0.94 -5.45
C GLU A 9 19.18 -1.16 -3.93
N ALA A 10 19.07 -2.40 -3.45
CA ALA A 10 19.10 -2.69 -2.02
C ALA A 10 20.48 -2.39 -1.42
N ASP A 11 20.49 -1.72 -0.27
CA ASP A 11 21.68 -1.51 0.54
C ASP A 11 22.01 -2.81 1.29
N VAL A 12 23.04 -3.53 0.82
CA VAL A 12 23.43 -4.85 1.30
C VAL A 12 24.83 -4.79 1.88
N GLY A 13 25.05 -4.00 2.92
CA GLY A 13 26.31 -4.03 3.65
C GLY A 13 26.65 -2.75 4.39
N VAL A 14 27.76 -2.79 5.12
CA VAL A 14 28.37 -1.60 5.72
C VAL A 14 29.82 -1.52 5.23
N PRO A 15 30.26 -0.39 4.65
CA PRO A 15 31.62 -0.23 4.16
C PRO A 15 32.66 -0.63 5.22
N GLY A 16 33.59 -1.51 4.85
CA GLY A 16 34.70 -1.94 5.72
C GLY A 16 34.34 -2.99 6.78
N LYS A 17 33.09 -3.46 6.85
CA LYS A 17 32.67 -4.56 7.74
C LYS A 17 32.20 -5.80 6.98
N THR A 18 31.50 -5.61 5.87
CA THR A 18 30.95 -6.70 5.08
C THR A 18 31.98 -7.19 4.05
N THR A 19 32.18 -8.51 3.96
CA THR A 19 33.00 -9.07 2.87
C THR A 19 32.16 -9.29 1.62
N PRO A 20 32.77 -9.34 0.43
CA PRO A 20 32.04 -9.60 -0.82
C PRO A 20 31.19 -10.87 -0.78
N GLU A 21 31.67 -11.93 -0.12
CA GLU A 21 30.94 -13.20 0.00
C GLU A 21 29.66 -13.07 0.83
N MET A 22 29.68 -12.22 1.86
CA MET A 22 28.51 -11.94 2.68
C MET A 22 27.46 -11.14 1.90
N GLU A 23 27.88 -10.15 1.10
CA GLU A 23 26.98 -9.38 0.24
C GLU A 23 26.32 -10.28 -0.80
N ASP A 24 27.09 -11.17 -1.43
CA ASP A 24 26.61 -12.14 -2.39
C ASP A 24 25.59 -13.10 -1.78
N GLN A 25 25.85 -13.58 -0.55
CA GLN A 25 24.94 -14.47 0.16
C GLN A 25 23.59 -13.79 0.43
N VAL A 26 23.62 -12.53 0.88
CA VAL A 26 22.38 -11.78 1.16
C VAL A 26 21.63 -11.45 -0.13
N ARG A 27 22.32 -11.02 -1.20
CA ARG A 27 21.68 -10.78 -2.50
C ARG A 27 20.98 -12.02 -3.05
N ARG A 28 21.58 -13.21 -2.91
CA ARG A 28 20.94 -14.48 -3.30
C ARG A 28 19.64 -14.73 -2.55
N ILE A 29 19.59 -14.43 -1.25
CA ILE A 29 18.38 -14.60 -0.44
C ILE A 29 17.31 -13.60 -0.86
N LEU A 30 17.68 -12.34 -1.07
CA LEU A 30 16.77 -11.30 -1.52
C LEU A 30 16.15 -11.63 -2.88
N GLU A 31 16.95 -12.12 -3.82
CA GLU A 31 16.47 -12.57 -5.14
C GLU A 31 15.56 -13.79 -5.03
N TYR A 32 15.93 -14.78 -4.21
CA TYR A 32 15.11 -15.98 -3.99
C TYR A 32 13.72 -15.64 -3.44
N HIS A 33 13.65 -14.65 -2.53
CA HIS A 33 12.40 -14.20 -1.91
C HIS A 33 11.78 -12.96 -2.58
N ARG A 34 12.22 -12.57 -3.79
CA ARG A 34 11.80 -11.35 -4.48
C ARG A 34 10.29 -11.11 -4.50
N LYS A 35 9.49 -12.17 -4.61
CA LYS A 35 8.01 -12.13 -4.68
C LYS A 35 7.33 -11.66 -3.39
N ILE A 36 8.04 -11.68 -2.26
CA ILE A 36 7.50 -11.30 -0.95
C ILE A 36 7.71 -9.79 -0.68
N TYR A 37 8.73 -9.20 -1.31
CA TYR A 37 9.08 -7.80 -1.09
C TYR A 37 8.21 -6.84 -1.89
N LEU A 38 7.79 -5.75 -1.25
CA LEU A 38 7.06 -4.66 -1.88
C LEU A 38 8.05 -3.65 -2.48
N GLY A 39 7.81 -3.21 -3.72
CA GLY A 39 8.73 -2.31 -4.42
C GLY A 39 8.54 -0.82 -4.10
N ASP A 40 7.30 -0.34 -4.02
CA ASP A 40 6.97 1.05 -3.65
C ASP A 40 6.46 1.07 -2.20
N GLY A 41 6.83 2.09 -1.41
CA GLY A 41 6.34 2.28 -0.04
C GLY A 41 4.83 2.47 0.07
N ASN A 42 4.16 2.74 -1.06
CA ASN A 42 2.69 2.80 -1.19
C ASN A 42 2.07 1.55 -1.81
N ALA A 43 2.85 0.53 -2.15
CA ALA A 43 2.31 -0.74 -2.63
C ALA A 43 1.66 -1.47 -1.45
N ALA A 44 0.34 -1.66 -1.49
CA ALA A 44 -0.28 -2.58 -0.55
C ALA A 44 0.03 -4.02 -0.99
N PRO A 45 0.16 -4.96 -0.04
CA PRO A 45 0.16 -6.37 -0.40
C PRO A 45 -1.13 -6.71 -1.14
N PRO A 46 -1.10 -7.72 -2.04
CA PRO A 46 -2.33 -8.22 -2.64
C PRO A 46 -3.31 -8.64 -1.54
N PRO A 47 -4.63 -8.49 -1.77
CA PRO A 47 -5.64 -8.97 -0.83
C PRO A 47 -5.39 -10.41 -0.41
N ALA A 48 -5.67 -10.72 0.87
CA ALA A 48 -5.58 -12.08 1.38
C ALA A 48 -6.51 -12.99 0.55
N ARG A 49 -5.94 -14.02 -0.07
CA ARG A 49 -6.69 -14.91 -0.95
C ARG A 49 -7.57 -15.86 -0.11
N GLY A 50 -8.86 -15.93 -0.45
CA GLY A 50 -9.77 -16.97 0.04
C GLY A 50 -10.45 -16.70 1.39
N VAL A 51 -10.32 -15.51 1.97
CA VAL A 51 -11.00 -15.15 3.21
C VAL A 51 -11.85 -13.91 2.98
N VAL A 52 -13.18 -14.07 3.14
CA VAL A 52 -14.12 -12.95 3.20
C VAL A 52 -14.36 -12.61 4.66
N CYS A 53 -14.28 -11.34 5.02
CA CYS A 53 -14.56 -10.85 6.35
C CYS A 53 -15.96 -10.24 6.37
N ASP A 54 -16.96 -11.03 6.75
CA ASP A 54 -18.33 -10.55 6.92
C ASP A 54 -18.48 -9.87 8.29
N LEU A 55 -18.80 -8.57 8.28
CA LEU A 55 -19.03 -7.79 9.48
C LEU A 55 -20.54 -7.71 9.74
N ASP A 56 -21.01 -8.42 10.76
CA ASP A 56 -22.40 -8.31 11.23
C ASP A 56 -22.62 -6.97 11.94
N VAL A 57 -23.50 -6.15 11.39
CA VAL A 57 -23.86 -4.82 11.93
C VAL A 57 -25.13 -4.86 12.78
N GLY A 58 -25.80 -6.01 12.89
CA GLY A 58 -27.07 -6.17 13.61
C GLY A 58 -28.13 -5.14 13.17
N ASP A 59 -28.79 -4.52 14.15
CA ASP A 59 -29.84 -3.51 13.92
C ASP A 59 -29.29 -2.07 13.75
N ALA A 60 -27.98 -1.90 13.56
CA ALA A 60 -27.37 -0.58 13.45
C ALA A 60 -27.87 0.16 12.19
N LYS A 61 -28.35 1.39 12.38
CA LYS A 61 -28.76 2.25 11.28
C LYS A 61 -27.54 2.79 10.53
N PRO A 62 -27.57 2.88 9.18
CA PRO A 62 -26.49 3.46 8.42
C PRO A 62 -26.18 4.91 8.79
N VAL A 63 -24.89 5.25 8.79
CA VAL A 63 -24.40 6.60 8.99
C VAL A 63 -23.69 7.07 7.72
N ALA A 64 -24.23 8.12 7.10
CA ALA A 64 -23.63 8.78 5.94
C ALA A 64 -23.17 10.20 6.32
N GLN A 65 -21.86 10.39 6.35
CA GLN A 65 -21.24 11.68 6.62
C GLN A 65 -20.81 12.36 5.32
N ARG A 66 -20.97 13.69 5.26
CA ARG A 66 -20.57 14.49 4.09
C ARG A 66 -19.03 14.48 3.93
N PRO A 67 -18.50 14.37 2.70
CA PRO A 67 -17.07 14.50 2.44
C PRO A 67 -16.51 15.84 2.92
N ARG A 68 -15.27 15.81 3.41
CA ARG A 68 -14.53 17.02 3.80
C ARG A 68 -13.98 17.72 2.56
N SER A 69 -13.97 19.05 2.57
CA SER A 69 -13.33 19.82 1.50
C SER A 69 -11.81 19.59 1.52
N ILE A 70 -11.24 19.35 0.36
CA ILE A 70 -9.80 19.12 0.17
C ILE A 70 -9.19 20.37 -0.44
N ALA A 71 -8.06 20.84 0.12
CA ALA A 71 -7.35 21.99 -0.39
C ALA A 71 -6.86 21.73 -1.83
N PRO A 72 -6.95 22.71 -2.77
CA PRO A 72 -6.58 22.54 -4.18
C PRO A 72 -5.21 21.89 -4.41
N HIS A 73 -4.19 22.28 -3.63
CA HIS A 73 -2.83 21.77 -3.77
C HIS A 73 -2.64 20.30 -3.32
N LEU A 74 -3.62 19.72 -2.62
CA LEU A 74 -3.60 18.31 -2.20
C LEU A 74 -4.37 17.40 -3.16
N TRP A 75 -5.27 17.95 -3.98
CA TRP A 75 -6.15 17.16 -4.85
C TRP A 75 -5.39 16.23 -5.78
N THR A 76 -4.30 16.70 -6.38
CA THR A 76 -3.48 15.88 -7.29
C THR A 76 -2.95 14.63 -6.57
N LYS A 77 -2.41 14.78 -5.36
CA LYS A 77 -1.89 13.65 -4.57
C LYS A 77 -2.98 12.67 -4.15
N VAL A 78 -4.15 13.19 -3.76
CA VAL A 78 -5.30 12.36 -3.37
C VAL A 78 -5.82 11.57 -4.58
N TYR A 79 -5.93 12.22 -5.73
CA TYR A 79 -6.38 11.58 -6.96
C TYR A 79 -5.42 10.47 -7.41
N GLU A 80 -4.11 10.75 -7.40
CA GLU A 80 -3.09 9.74 -7.71
C GLU A 80 -3.16 8.54 -6.77
N LEU A 81 -3.35 8.79 -5.46
CA LEU A 81 -3.52 7.71 -4.49
C LEU A 81 -4.79 6.88 -4.77
N LEU A 82 -5.94 7.53 -4.93
CA LEU A 82 -7.21 6.84 -5.22
C LEU A 82 -7.12 6.03 -6.51
N LYS A 83 -6.50 6.59 -7.56
CA LYS A 83 -6.27 5.89 -8.82
C LYS A 83 -5.43 4.64 -8.63
N LYS A 84 -4.30 4.73 -7.90
CA LYS A 84 -3.46 3.57 -7.58
C LYS A 84 -4.22 2.50 -6.79
N LEU A 85 -5.03 2.89 -5.80
CA LEU A 85 -5.83 1.95 -5.00
C LEU A 85 -6.87 1.21 -5.86
N LEU A 86 -7.53 1.92 -6.78
CA LEU A 86 -8.47 1.35 -7.75
C LEU A 86 -7.78 0.37 -8.71
N GLU A 87 -6.65 0.77 -9.32
CA GLU A 87 -5.87 -0.07 -10.24
C GLU A 87 -5.33 -1.34 -9.56
N ASN A 88 -5.04 -1.27 -8.26
CA ASN A 88 -4.61 -2.40 -7.46
C ASN A 88 -5.77 -3.30 -6.97
N GLY A 89 -7.03 -2.89 -7.17
CA GLY A 89 -8.21 -3.64 -6.73
C GLY A 89 -8.39 -3.66 -5.21
N LEU A 90 -7.84 -2.68 -4.48
CA LEU A 90 -8.00 -2.56 -3.04
C LEU A 90 -9.29 -1.85 -2.65
N ILE A 91 -9.79 -0.98 -3.54
CA ILE A 91 -11.07 -0.30 -3.40
C ILE A 91 -11.86 -0.44 -4.70
N GLU A 92 -13.17 -0.29 -4.61
CA GLU A 92 -14.09 -0.29 -5.74
C GLU A 92 -15.17 0.78 -5.57
N THR A 93 -15.83 1.13 -6.67
CA THR A 93 -16.98 2.02 -6.63
C THR A 93 -18.16 1.30 -5.99
N SER A 94 -18.82 1.94 -5.02
CA SER A 94 -20.00 1.41 -4.36
C SER A 94 -21.10 2.47 -4.23
N THR A 95 -22.34 2.03 -4.14
CA THR A 95 -23.48 2.86 -3.73
C THR A 95 -23.92 2.37 -2.36
N SER A 96 -23.48 3.03 -1.29
CA SER A 96 -23.66 2.59 0.09
C SER A 96 -24.46 3.61 0.90
N PRO A 97 -25.37 3.18 1.79
CA PRO A 97 -25.98 4.06 2.78
C PRO A 97 -25.00 4.45 3.91
N TRP A 98 -23.80 3.84 3.93
CA TRP A 98 -22.71 4.17 4.84
C TRP A 98 -21.66 5.02 4.14
N ALA A 99 -21.24 6.11 4.76
CA ALA A 99 -20.16 6.96 4.25
C ALA A 99 -19.41 7.66 5.38
N SER A 100 -18.08 7.63 5.31
CA SER A 100 -17.19 8.33 6.24
C SER A 100 -16.27 9.27 5.45
N PRO A 101 -15.99 10.49 5.93
CA PRO A 101 -15.17 11.44 5.19
C PRO A 101 -13.70 11.01 5.18
N ILE A 102 -13.04 11.18 4.03
CA ILE A 102 -11.59 10.98 3.92
C ILE A 102 -10.86 12.11 4.66
N VAL A 103 -9.85 11.74 5.45
CA VAL A 103 -8.96 12.66 6.14
C VAL A 103 -7.55 12.51 5.59
N ILE A 104 -6.94 13.61 5.16
CA ILE A 104 -5.60 13.63 4.57
C ILE A 104 -4.61 13.97 5.68
N VAL A 105 -3.63 13.10 5.89
CA VAL A 105 -2.52 13.32 6.82
C VAL A 105 -1.21 13.33 6.04
N LEU A 106 -0.51 14.47 6.07
CA LEU A 106 0.82 14.57 5.49
C LEU A 106 1.83 13.95 6.46
N LYS A 107 2.50 12.88 6.03
CA LYS A 107 3.63 12.30 6.76
C LYS A 107 4.89 13.07 6.44
N LYS A 108 5.79 13.16 7.43
CA LYS A 108 7.18 13.54 7.17
C LYS A 108 7.84 12.33 6.51
N ASN A 109 8.47 12.56 5.36
CA ASN A 109 9.37 11.60 4.73
C ASN A 109 10.76 11.77 5.31
#